data_AF-A0A415BXC8-F1
#
_entry.id   AF-A0A415BXC8-F1
#
_cell.length_a   1.000
_cell.length_b   1.000
_cell.length_c   1.000
_cell.angle_alpha   90.00
_cell.angle_beta   90.00
_cell.angle_gamma   90.00
#
_symmetry.space_group_name_H-M   'P 1'
#
loop_
_entity.id
_entity.type
_entity.pdbx_description
1 polymer ?
#
loop_
_entity_poly.entity_id
_entity_poly.type
_entity_poly.pdbx_seq_one_letter_code
_entity_poly.pdbx_strand_id
1 'polypeptide(L)' 'MPRKGNCFDNIMAENLFSNMRSESLYTEKFESAEVFTKDEYIVYYKRIKSRLKGKSPVEYRTLSR' A
#
# COMPACT_ATOMS: atom_id res chain seq x y z
N MET A 1 4.10 -22.95 14.48
CA MET A 1 3.82 -22.38 13.13
C MET A 1 5.06 -21.65 12.65
N PRO A 2 5.64 -22.02 11.50
CA PRO A 2 6.75 -21.28 10.92
C PRO A 2 6.21 -19.93 10.43
N ARG A 3 6.52 -18.85 11.16
CA ARG A 3 6.21 -17.47 10.73
C ARG A 3 7.18 -17.02 9.64
N LYS A 4 7.29 -17.79 8.56
CA LYS A 4 8.13 -17.41 7.43
C LYS A 4 7.25 -16.63 6.46
N GLY A 5 7.18 -15.32 6.66
CA GLY A 5 6.59 -14.43 5.67
C GLY A 5 7.27 -14.67 4.33
N ASN A 6 6.48 -14.91 3.29
CA ASN A 6 6.97 -15.00 1.94
C ASN A 6 7.57 -13.64 1.54
N CYS A 7 8.71 -13.62 0.85
CA CYS A 7 9.31 -12.39 0.33
C CYS A 7 8.33 -11.58 -0.51
N PHE A 8 7.43 -12.23 -1.26
CA PHE A 8 6.38 -11.54 -2.01
C PHE A 8 5.37 -10.81 -1.13
N ASP A 9 4.99 -11.37 0.02
CA ASP A 9 4.08 -10.71 0.96
C ASP A 9 4.77 -9.52 1.63
N ASN A 10 6.05 -9.68 1.98
CA ASN A 10 6.86 -8.60 2.56
C ASN A 10 7.06 -7.46 1.57
N ILE A 11 7.34 -7.76 0.30
CA ILE A 11 7.52 -6.75 -0.76
C ILE A 11 6.28 -5.87 -0.94
N MET A 12 5.08 -6.43 -0.81
CA MET A 12 3.84 -5.65 -0.93
C MET A 12 3.63 -4.72 0.25
N ALA A 13 3.90 -5.20 1.47
CA ALA A 13 3.82 -4.38 2.67
C ALA A 13 4.91 -3.29 2.68
N GLU A 14 6.15 -3.64 2.35
CA GLU A 14 7.28 -2.70 2.29
C GLU A 14 7.07 -1.62 1.23
N ASN A 15 6.59 -1.97 0.03
CA ASN A 15 6.28 -0.98 -1.00
C ASN A 15 5.17 -0.03 -0.55
N LEU A 16 4.16 -0.54 0.17
CA LEU A 16 3.11 0.30 0.73
C LEU A 16 3.70 1.29 1.74
N PHE A 17 4.43 0.80 2.75
CA PHE A 17 5.01 1.64 3.79
C PHE A 17 6.01 2.65 3.24
N SER A 18 6.78 2.27 2.22
CA SER A 18 7.69 3.19 1.53
C SER A 18 6.93 4.32 0.83
N ASN A 19 5.87 3.98 0.06
CA ASN A 19 5.02 4.99 -0.59
C ASN A 19 4.33 5.89 0.44
N MET A 20 3.80 5.33 1.53
CA MET A 20 3.13 6.09 2.58
C MET A 20 4.09 7.02 3.33
N ARG A 21 5.30 6.56 3.66
CA ARG A 21 6.32 7.44 4.25
C ARG A 21 6.67 8.60 3.31
N SER A 22 6.78 8.33 2.00
CA SER A 22 7.02 9.40 1.02
C SER A 22 5.84 10.36 0.91
N GLU A 23 4.60 9.89 0.85
CA GLU A 23 3.40 10.76 0.77
C GLU A 23 3.15 11.54 2.07
N SER A 24 3.43 10.93 3.24
CA SER A 24 3.40 11.56 4.56
C SER A 24 4.38 12.73 4.68
N LEU A 25 5.56 12.57 4.09
CA LEU A 25 6.59 13.62 4.02
C LEU A 25 6.08 14.89 3.32
N TYR A 26 5.10 14.76 2.41
CA TYR A 26 4.56 15.87 1.63
C TYR A 26 3.16 16.35 2.07
N THR A 27 2.39 15.55 2.81
CA THR A 27 0.96 15.81 3.00
C THR A 27 0.53 15.91 4.48
N GLU A 28 1.09 15.11 5.38
CA GLU A 28 0.87 15.18 6.84
C GLU A 28 1.69 14.07 7.55
N LYS A 29 2.25 14.36 8.73
CA LYS A 29 3.05 13.40 9.51
C LYS A 29 2.13 12.30 10.06
N PHE A 30 2.15 11.11 9.45
CA PHE A 30 1.53 9.93 10.05
C PHE A 30 2.45 9.45 11.18
N GLU A 31 1.94 9.41 12.41
CA GLU A 31 2.76 9.16 13.63
C GLU A 31 3.42 7.78 13.65
N SER A 32 2.80 6.76 13.07
CA SER A 32 3.39 5.42 12.94
C SER A 32 2.65 4.56 11.91
N ALA A 33 3.36 3.63 11.28
CA ALA A 33 2.78 2.56 10.48
C ALA A 33 1.84 1.64 11.30
N GLU A 34 1.98 1.63 12.63
CA GLU A 34 1.19 0.82 13.56
C GLU A 34 -0.18 1.42 13.85
N VAL A 35 -0.35 2.74 13.68
CA VAL A 35 -1.64 3.43 13.82
C VAL A 35 -2.54 3.18 12.61
N PHE A 36 -1.95 2.66 11.53
CA PHE A 36 -2.65 2.42 10.29
C PHE A 36 -3.64 1.27 10.45
N THR A 37 -4.91 1.62 10.48
CA THR A 37 -5.98 0.62 10.60
C THR A 37 -6.18 -0.09 9.28
N LYS A 38 -6.75 -1.30 9.34
CA LYS A 38 -7.10 -2.08 8.15
C LYS A 38 -8.01 -1.31 7.18
N ASP A 39 -8.80 -0.37 7.69
CA ASP A 39 -9.71 0.45 6.90
C ASP A 39 -8.97 1.50 6.06
N GLU A 40 -7.95 2.15 6.63
CA GLU A 40 -7.10 3.07 5.88
C GLU A 40 -6.30 2.34 4.79
N TYR A 41 -5.89 1.10 5.05
CA TYR A 41 -5.30 0.23 4.03
C TYR A 41 -6.26 0.01 2.87
N ILE A 42 -7.52 -0.33 3.15
CA ILE A 42 -8.51 -0.57 2.11
C ILE A 42 -8.77 0.70 1.30
N VAL A 43 -8.87 1.86 1.95
CA VAL A 43 -9.09 3.15 1.28
C VAL A 43 -7.90 3.50 0.39
N TYR A 44 -6.67 3.41 0.92
CA TYR A 44 -5.46 3.66 0.15
C TYR A 44 -5.34 2.72 -1.06
N TYR A 45 -5.66 1.44 -0.87
CA TYR A 45 -5.54 0.42 -1.91
C TYR A 45 -6.58 0.58 -3.04
N LYS A 46 -7.71 1.24 -2.76
CA LYS A 46 -8.75 1.56 -3.75
C LYS A 46 -8.52 2.92 -4.44
N ARG A 47 -7.55 3.73 -3.99
CA ARG A 47 -7.26 5.04 -4.58
C ARG A 47 -6.71 4.91 -6.01
N ILE A 48 -7.20 5.77 -6.91
CA ILE A 48 -6.68 5.89 -8.28
C ILE A 48 -5.26 6.43 -8.26
N LYS A 49 -4.36 5.79 -9.01
CA LYS A 49 -2.97 6.23 -9.17
C LYS A 49 -2.70 6.63 -10.62
N SER A 50 -2.15 7.83 -10.81
CA SER A 50 -1.70 8.33 -12.12
C SER A 50 -0.66 7.40 -12.76
N ARG A 51 0.29 6.88 -11.96
CA ARG A 51 1.28 5.88 -12.39
C ARG A 51 0.65 4.60 -12.94
N LEU A 52 -0.55 4.25 -12.52
CA LEU A 52 -1.31 3.08 -12.99
C LEU A 52 -2.28 3.43 -14.13
N LYS A 53 -1.99 4.49 -14.90
CA LYS A 53 -2.86 4.99 -15.98
C LYS A 53 -4.28 5.31 -15.50
N GLY A 54 -4.39 5.93 -14.32
CA GLY A 54 -5.68 6.32 -13.76
C GLY A 54 -6.48 5.16 -13.15
N LYS A 55 -5.82 4.04 -12.83
CA LYS A 55 -6.45 2.88 -12.20
C LYS A 55 -6.06 2.76 -10.74
N SER A 56 -6.92 2.14 -9.95
CA SER A 56 -6.57 1.70 -8.60
C SER A 56 -5.63 0.48 -8.64
N PRO A 57 -4.82 0.26 -7.58
CA PRO A 57 -4.04 -0.97 -7.41
C PRO A 57 -4.86 -2.27 -7.57
N VAL A 58 -6.12 -2.28 -7.13
CA VAL A 58 -7.03 -3.42 -7.29
C VAL A 58 -7.33 -3.68 -8.76
N GLU A 59 -7.75 -2.64 -9.49
CA GLU A 59 -8.09 -2.74 -10.91
C GLU A 59 -6.87 -3.11 -11.77
N TYR A 60 -5.68 -2.60 -11.40
CA TYR A 60 -4.45 -2.95 -12.08
C TYR A 60 -4.11 -4.45 -11.91
N ARG A 61 -4.36 -5.02 -10.73
CA ARG A 61 -4.15 -6.46 -10.48
C ARG A 61 -5.12 -7.34 -11.24
N THR A 62 -6.38 -6.93 -11.37
CA THR A 62 -7.38 -7.70 -12.14
C THR A 62 -7.07 -7.75 -13.63
N LEU A 63 -6.29 -6.81 -14.17
CA LEU A 63 -5.85 -6.80 -15.57
C LEU A 63 -4.63 -7.68 -15.84
N SER A 64 -3.90 -8.10 -14.80
CA SER A 64 -2.73 -8.97 -14.91
C SER A 64 -3.09 -10.46 -14.91
N ARG A 65 -4.40 -10.78 -14.99
CA ARG A 65 -4.92 -12.15 -14.95
C ARG A 65 -5.28 -12.64 -16.34
#